data_AF-A0AAU3R734-F1
#
_entry.id   AF-A0AAU3R734-F1
#
_cell.length_a   1.000
_cell.length_b   1.000
_cell.length_c   1.000
_cell.angle_alpha   90.00
_cell.angle_beta   90.00
_cell.angle_gamma   90.00
#
_symmetry.space_group_name_H-M   'P 1'
#
loop_
_entity.id
_entity.type
_entity.pdbx_description
1 polymer ?
#
loop_
_entity_poly.entity_id
_entity_poly.type
_entity_poly.pdbx_seq_one_letter_code
_entity_poly.pdbx_strand_id
1 'polypeptide(L)'
;MSKTAQSARRVFTGVDSSGAVPIEYRFSHARNGNRHLVVVFANRYATNEYGWANGKLDLLRSNILWVRDLFDGANTYYLCKGMDFSLEQSVAGLISRVMGALSLSPDQVTMFGSSKGGSAALFFGLKYGFRNIVASVPQFQIGTRVAEGNPEAVRVMMGEATEHNVRVLDSVLPDLVHSGANRSANIYLVTSPQDEQYASQVEPYVRLFQAHENFNFVYNDSPLITDHGKVTLRNLPTLIGLLNLLVEGIAPRFGMVRNGYEEPKRDTSAIDAFLTQTSLVQKDESFPRPVVLTPTTEERVPANMVRFTGTAVGAVRVSFWQDGKHKGSAPVAADGTWVWERSSPWPKGRHVVRLFAADANNYQTERTEAVFTAVENASASLPEYDPAPAPMPRPAQRLVLSVTAPAAHQQLPGPAVGFAGYAPGAVRVDFQEGGAALGTCEVRADGSWMWEPGWAWNQGDHFVEAIAVDAVGNASPWTAVPFTLIMNSYPVPAQGAFFNPRY
;
A
#
# COMPACT_ATOMS: atom_id res chain seq x y z
N MET A 1 9.13 6.51 17.46
CA MET A 1 7.69 6.81 17.61
C MET A 1 6.92 5.58 17.16
N SER A 2 6.09 5.04 18.06
CA SER A 2 5.21 3.89 17.81
C SER A 2 4.31 4.19 16.61
N LYS A 3 4.27 3.30 15.62
CA LYS A 3 3.31 3.38 14.51
C LYS A 3 1.91 3.36 15.11
N THR A 4 1.26 4.51 15.03
CA THR A 4 -0.13 4.76 15.42
C THR A 4 -1.00 3.62 14.91
N ALA A 5 -1.71 2.96 15.82
CA ALA A 5 -2.80 2.06 15.48
C ALA A 5 -3.68 2.74 14.43
N GLN A 6 -3.93 2.08 13.29
CA GLN A 6 -4.97 2.52 12.36
C GLN A 6 -6.21 2.83 13.19
N SER A 7 -6.66 4.09 13.18
CA SER A 7 -7.82 4.55 13.95
C SER A 7 -9.00 3.63 13.65
N ALA A 8 -9.30 2.76 14.62
CA ALA A 8 -10.46 1.89 14.58
C ALA A 8 -11.70 2.77 14.44
N ARG A 9 -12.61 2.40 13.54
CA ARG A 9 -13.83 3.18 13.32
C ARG A 9 -14.63 3.19 14.62
N ARG A 10 -15.24 4.33 14.97
CA ARG A 10 -16.23 4.36 16.05
C ARG A 10 -17.43 3.51 15.65
N VAL A 11 -17.81 2.57 16.51
CA VAL A 11 -18.96 1.68 16.31
C VAL A 11 -20.01 1.97 17.38
N PHE A 12 -21.23 2.21 16.94
CA PHE A 12 -22.42 2.34 17.77
C PHE A 12 -23.14 0.99 17.80
N THR A 13 -23.74 0.63 18.93
CA THR A 13 -24.61 -0.54 19.07
C THR A 13 -25.96 -0.05 19.56
N GLY A 14 -27.04 -0.60 19.02
CA GLY A 14 -28.39 -0.17 19.37
C GLY A 14 -29.44 -1.24 19.06
N VAL A 15 -30.66 -0.95 19.52
CA VAL A 15 -31.86 -1.74 19.22
C VAL A 15 -32.88 -0.79 18.64
N ASP A 16 -33.41 -1.09 17.47
CA ASP A 16 -34.55 -0.39 16.90
C ASP A 16 -35.83 -1.17 17.24
N SER A 17 -36.69 -0.57 18.07
CA SER A 17 -37.98 -1.12 18.50
C SER A 17 -39.16 -0.43 17.80
N SER A 18 -38.94 0.20 16.64
CA SER A 18 -39.99 0.92 15.92
C SER A 18 -40.86 -0.01 15.06
N GLY A 19 -40.42 -1.24 14.81
CA GLY A 19 -41.17 -2.29 14.12
C GLY A 19 -41.88 -3.25 15.06
N ALA A 20 -42.55 -4.26 14.50
CA ALA A 20 -43.22 -5.32 15.26
C ALA A 20 -42.21 -6.20 16.03
N VAL A 21 -41.00 -6.36 15.50
CA VAL A 21 -39.91 -7.11 16.13
C VAL A 21 -38.72 -6.18 16.36
N PRO A 22 -38.19 -6.06 17.59
CA PRO A 22 -37.00 -5.26 17.85
C PRO A 22 -35.77 -5.80 17.11
N ILE A 23 -35.05 -4.92 16.41
CA ILE A 23 -33.87 -5.30 15.61
C ILE A 23 -32.61 -4.74 16.25
N GLU A 24 -31.71 -5.63 16.65
CA GLU A 24 -30.37 -5.24 17.10
C GLU A 24 -29.46 -4.90 15.92
N TYR A 25 -28.69 -3.82 16.05
CA TYR A 25 -27.79 -3.37 15.01
C TYR A 25 -26.49 -2.78 15.56
N ARG A 26 -25.49 -2.75 14.69
CA ARG A 26 -24.30 -1.91 14.84
C ARG A 26 -24.21 -0.94 13.69
N PHE A 27 -23.65 0.23 13.96
CA PHE A 27 -23.47 1.27 12.95
C PHE A 27 -22.10 1.93 13.05
N SER A 28 -21.50 2.26 11.91
CA SER A 28 -20.31 3.10 11.85
C SER A 28 -20.43 4.13 10.74
N HIS A 29 -20.13 5.39 11.06
CA HIS A 29 -20.14 6.48 10.09
C HIS A 29 -19.06 6.31 9.04
N ALA A 30 -19.37 6.79 7.83
CA ALA A 30 -18.41 7.00 6.76
C ALA A 30 -17.20 7.83 7.21
N ARG A 31 -16.03 7.55 6.62
CA ARG A 31 -14.86 8.41 6.75
C ARG A 31 -14.97 9.55 5.74
N ASN A 32 -14.65 10.78 6.16
CA ASN A 32 -14.60 11.97 5.31
C ASN A 32 -15.90 12.22 4.51
N GLY A 33 -17.07 11.89 5.07
CA GLY A 33 -18.37 12.30 4.51
C GLY A 33 -18.86 11.54 3.27
N ASN A 34 -18.32 10.36 2.96
CA ASN A 34 -18.86 9.53 1.86
C ASN A 34 -20.35 9.19 2.11
N ARG A 35 -21.18 9.37 1.07
CA ARG A 35 -22.65 9.23 1.14
C ARG A 35 -23.17 7.84 0.76
N HIS A 36 -22.33 6.82 0.81
CA HIS A 36 -22.76 5.44 0.55
C HIS A 36 -23.08 4.73 1.86
N LEU A 37 -24.06 3.81 1.83
CA LEU A 37 -24.36 2.91 2.95
C LEU A 37 -24.16 1.46 2.51
N VAL A 38 -23.36 0.71 3.26
CA VAL A 38 -23.26 -0.74 3.12
C VAL A 38 -24.05 -1.38 4.26
N VAL A 39 -25.11 -2.11 3.91
CA VAL A 39 -25.90 -2.91 4.85
C VAL A 39 -25.36 -4.34 4.84
N VAL A 40 -24.93 -4.80 6.00
CA VAL A 40 -24.24 -6.08 6.17
C VAL A 40 -25.14 -7.05 6.90
N PHE A 41 -25.45 -8.15 6.22
CA PHE A 41 -26.18 -9.28 6.78
C PHE A 41 -25.19 -10.34 7.26
N ALA A 42 -25.37 -10.77 8.50
CA ALA A 42 -24.55 -11.74 9.17
C ALA A 42 -24.65 -13.14 8.57
N ASN A 43 -23.51 -13.84 8.54
CA ASN A 43 -23.48 -15.28 8.33
C ASN A 43 -23.75 -16.02 9.66
N ARG A 44 -24.00 -17.33 9.58
CA ARG A 44 -24.38 -18.18 10.73
C ARG A 44 -23.31 -18.25 11.84
N TYR A 45 -22.04 -18.08 11.49
CA TYR A 45 -20.89 -18.23 12.41
C TYR A 45 -20.24 -16.90 12.76
N ALA A 46 -20.97 -15.79 12.59
CA ALA A 46 -20.43 -14.47 12.83
C ALA A 46 -20.08 -14.29 14.31
N THR A 47 -18.87 -13.80 14.58
CA THR A 47 -18.44 -13.45 15.95
C THR A 47 -19.38 -12.37 16.52
N ASN A 48 -20.03 -12.67 17.65
CA ASN A 48 -21.11 -11.85 18.21
C ASN A 48 -22.29 -11.61 17.24
N GLU A 49 -22.42 -12.43 16.19
CA GLU A 49 -23.51 -12.42 15.20
C GLU A 49 -23.63 -11.16 14.33
N TYR A 50 -22.61 -10.31 14.34
CA TYR A 50 -22.46 -9.19 13.39
C TYR A 50 -21.47 -9.62 12.31
N GLY A 51 -21.95 -10.26 11.24
CA GLY A 51 -21.07 -10.77 10.18
C GLY A 51 -20.20 -9.65 9.61
N TRP A 52 -18.94 -9.96 9.33
CA TRP A 52 -17.97 -9.00 8.81
C TRP A 52 -17.61 -7.81 9.72
N ALA A 53 -18.09 -7.77 10.97
CA ALA A 53 -17.65 -6.81 11.99
C ALA A 53 -16.33 -7.24 12.66
N ASN A 54 -15.34 -7.65 11.86
CA ASN A 54 -14.04 -8.20 12.28
C ASN A 54 -12.85 -7.37 11.76
N GLY A 55 -13.09 -6.09 11.44
CA GLY A 55 -12.09 -5.15 10.92
C GLY A 55 -11.87 -5.21 9.41
N LYS A 56 -12.36 -6.25 8.71
CA LYS A 56 -12.18 -6.37 7.24
C LYS A 56 -12.85 -5.24 6.45
N LEU A 57 -13.87 -4.60 7.02
CA LEU A 57 -14.57 -3.46 6.41
C LEU A 57 -14.07 -2.10 6.90
N ASP A 58 -13.05 -2.05 7.76
CA ASP A 58 -12.61 -0.81 8.40
C ASP A 58 -12.01 0.21 7.43
N LEU A 59 -11.51 -0.27 6.29
CA LEU A 59 -10.95 0.58 5.24
C LEU A 59 -12.02 1.10 4.26
N LEU A 60 -13.24 0.58 4.28
CA LEU A 60 -14.32 1.11 3.44
C LEU A 60 -14.64 2.55 3.85
N ARG A 61 -14.81 3.44 2.87
CA ARG A 61 -15.12 4.85 3.16
C ARG A 61 -16.59 5.10 3.49
N SER A 62 -17.48 4.16 3.20
CA SER A 62 -18.94 4.26 3.37
C SER A 62 -19.42 4.24 4.82
N ASN A 63 -20.68 4.60 5.06
CA ASN A 63 -21.39 4.20 6.27
C ASN A 63 -21.59 2.68 6.25
N ILE A 64 -21.60 2.06 7.43
CA ILE A 64 -21.83 0.62 7.54
C ILE A 64 -22.89 0.36 8.61
N LEU A 65 -23.94 -0.36 8.22
CA LEU A 65 -24.98 -0.87 9.11
C LEU A 65 -24.88 -2.39 9.16
N TRP A 66 -24.57 -2.95 10.31
CA TRP A 66 -24.65 -4.39 10.54
C TRP A 66 -25.95 -4.74 11.22
N VAL A 67 -26.74 -5.63 10.62
CA VAL A 67 -28.01 -6.10 11.20
C VAL A 67 -27.77 -7.47 11.84
N ARG A 68 -28.04 -7.59 13.14
CA ARG A 68 -27.92 -8.87 13.86
C ARG A 68 -29.10 -9.77 13.49
N ASP A 69 -28.86 -11.08 13.39
CA ASP A 69 -29.91 -12.09 13.20
C ASP A 69 -29.88 -13.09 14.33
N LEU A 70 -30.38 -12.69 15.50
CA LEU A 70 -30.57 -13.62 16.61
C LEU A 70 -31.88 -13.28 17.30
N PHE A 71 -32.88 -14.13 17.07
CA PHE A 71 -34.21 -13.97 17.61
C PHE A 71 -34.56 -15.26 18.34
N ASP A 72 -34.89 -15.13 19.63
CA ASP A 72 -35.14 -16.26 20.54
C ASP A 72 -34.06 -17.35 20.52
N GLY A 73 -32.80 -16.93 20.39
CA GLY A 73 -31.63 -17.81 20.40
C GLY A 73 -31.30 -18.47 19.05
N ALA A 74 -32.02 -18.16 17.96
CA ALA A 74 -31.75 -18.72 16.64
C ALA A 74 -31.66 -17.66 15.53
N ASN A 75 -31.00 -18.03 14.42
CA ASN A 75 -31.02 -17.22 13.20
C ASN A 75 -32.32 -17.47 12.42
N THR A 76 -32.82 -16.42 11.76
CA THR A 76 -34.13 -16.40 11.08
C THR A 76 -34.06 -16.08 9.60
N TYR A 77 -32.84 -16.01 9.04
CA TYR A 77 -32.61 -15.47 7.70
C TYR A 77 -33.10 -14.03 7.52
N TYR A 78 -33.39 -13.33 8.62
CA TYR A 78 -34.06 -12.02 8.64
C TYR A 78 -35.48 -12.04 8.07
N LEU A 79 -36.12 -13.21 7.94
CA LEU A 79 -37.39 -13.37 7.27
C LEU A 79 -38.57 -13.44 8.25
N CYS A 80 -38.59 -14.44 9.12
CA CYS A 80 -39.79 -14.72 9.90
C CYS A 80 -39.53 -15.38 11.24
N LYS A 81 -40.54 -15.30 12.11
CA LYS A 81 -40.66 -16.06 13.36
C LYS A 81 -42.03 -16.72 13.37
N GLY A 82 -42.08 -18.05 13.48
CA GLY A 82 -43.33 -18.82 13.42
C GLY A 82 -44.15 -18.55 12.15
N MET A 83 -43.48 -18.41 11.00
CA MET A 83 -44.03 -18.02 9.70
C MET A 83 -44.65 -16.61 9.66
N ASP A 84 -44.47 -15.79 10.70
CA ASP A 84 -44.79 -14.36 10.67
C ASP A 84 -43.63 -13.55 10.09
N PHE A 85 -43.87 -12.93 8.93
CA PHE A 85 -42.92 -12.11 8.19
C PHE A 85 -42.88 -10.63 8.65
N SER A 86 -43.52 -10.30 9.77
CA SER A 86 -43.37 -8.98 10.42
C SER A 86 -41.91 -8.68 10.83
N LEU A 87 -41.10 -9.74 11.04
CA LEU A 87 -39.67 -9.64 11.28
C LEU A 87 -38.93 -9.03 10.07
N GLU A 88 -39.17 -9.55 8.87
CA GLU A 88 -38.64 -9.01 7.62
C GLU A 88 -38.95 -7.52 7.46
N GLN A 89 -40.20 -7.14 7.72
CA GLN A 89 -40.65 -5.74 7.65
C GLN A 89 -39.94 -4.85 8.67
N SER A 90 -39.67 -5.39 9.86
CA SER A 90 -38.94 -4.67 10.91
C SER A 90 -37.48 -4.41 10.52
N VAL A 91 -36.82 -5.38 9.88
CA VAL A 91 -35.46 -5.23 9.32
C VAL A 91 -35.44 -4.19 8.18
N ALA A 92 -36.39 -4.26 7.24
CA ALA A 92 -36.52 -3.26 6.18
C ALA A 92 -36.78 -1.85 6.75
N GLY A 93 -37.62 -1.75 7.78
CA GLY A 93 -37.91 -0.51 8.48
C GLY A 93 -36.67 0.11 9.12
N LEU A 94 -35.83 -0.69 9.78
CA LEU A 94 -34.55 -0.22 10.34
C LEU A 94 -33.67 0.38 9.23
N ILE A 95 -33.48 -0.35 8.12
CA ILE A 95 -32.66 0.09 7.00
C ILE A 95 -33.20 1.42 6.44
N SER A 96 -34.52 1.52 6.23
CA SER A 96 -35.17 2.74 5.76
C SER A 96 -34.97 3.93 6.70
N ARG A 97 -35.05 3.72 8.02
CA ARG A 97 -34.84 4.79 9.01
C ARG A 97 -33.38 5.27 9.03
N VAL A 98 -32.43 4.34 8.96
CA VAL A 98 -31.00 4.68 8.87
C VAL A 98 -30.71 5.47 7.60
N MET A 99 -31.28 5.07 6.46
CA MET A 99 -31.16 5.84 5.22
C MET A 99 -31.78 7.24 5.33
N GLY A 100 -32.98 7.35 5.93
CA GLY A 100 -33.63 8.63 6.17
C GLY A 100 -32.76 9.56 7.03
N ALA A 101 -32.17 9.04 8.10
CA ALA A 101 -31.26 9.78 8.98
C ALA A 101 -29.98 10.23 8.25
N LEU A 102 -29.50 9.45 7.27
CA LEU A 102 -28.35 9.79 6.43
C LEU A 102 -28.73 10.58 5.16
N SER A 103 -30.02 10.84 4.94
CA SER A 103 -30.57 11.45 3.72
C SER A 103 -30.11 10.73 2.44
N LEU A 104 -30.18 9.39 2.41
CA LEU A 104 -29.76 8.57 1.27
C LEU A 104 -30.95 8.00 0.50
N SER A 105 -30.78 7.83 -0.81
CA SER A 105 -31.70 7.05 -1.65
C SER A 105 -31.25 5.59 -1.77
N PRO A 106 -32.13 4.65 -2.21
CA PRO A 106 -31.75 3.26 -2.48
C PRO A 106 -30.61 3.10 -3.50
N ASP A 107 -30.38 4.09 -4.37
CA ASP A 107 -29.26 4.14 -5.31
C ASP A 107 -27.89 4.23 -4.63
N GLN A 108 -27.85 4.70 -3.38
CA GLN A 108 -26.62 4.91 -2.60
C GLN A 108 -26.39 3.79 -1.57
N VAL A 109 -27.05 2.64 -1.76
CA VAL A 109 -27.01 1.52 -0.82
C VAL A 109 -26.46 0.27 -1.49
N THR A 110 -25.61 -0.46 -0.76
CA THR A 110 -25.19 -1.82 -1.10
C THR A 110 -25.68 -2.80 -0.05
N MET A 111 -26.45 -3.79 -0.46
CA MET A 111 -26.77 -4.97 0.33
C MET A 111 -25.62 -5.97 0.22
N PHE A 112 -25.07 -6.39 1.35
CA PHE A 112 -23.89 -7.26 1.37
C PHE A 112 -24.05 -8.40 2.37
N GLY A 113 -23.68 -9.60 1.94
CA GLY A 113 -23.57 -10.72 2.86
C GLY A 113 -23.01 -11.98 2.21
N SER A 114 -22.79 -12.99 3.04
CA SER A 114 -22.30 -14.31 2.63
C SER A 114 -23.16 -15.41 3.23
N SER A 115 -23.35 -16.54 2.54
CA SER A 115 -24.16 -17.66 3.04
C SER A 115 -25.58 -17.16 3.33
N LYS A 116 -26.11 -17.41 4.54
CA LYS A 116 -27.38 -16.84 5.03
C LYS A 116 -27.51 -15.34 4.74
N GLY A 117 -26.43 -14.58 4.97
CA GLY A 117 -26.42 -13.15 4.71
C GLY A 117 -26.41 -12.80 3.22
N GLY A 118 -25.89 -13.69 2.36
CA GLY A 118 -25.97 -13.54 0.91
C GLY A 118 -27.41 -13.70 0.41
N SER A 119 -28.14 -14.68 0.95
CA SER A 119 -29.58 -14.85 0.68
C SER A 119 -30.37 -13.62 1.11
N ALA A 120 -30.11 -13.10 2.31
CA ALA A 120 -30.73 -11.88 2.79
C ALA A 120 -30.38 -10.66 1.93
N ALA A 121 -29.12 -10.51 1.51
CA ALA A 121 -28.70 -9.42 0.64
C ALA A 121 -29.46 -9.44 -0.70
N LEU A 122 -29.62 -10.62 -1.31
CA LEU A 122 -30.44 -10.79 -2.50
C LEU A 122 -31.90 -10.47 -2.23
N PHE A 123 -32.49 -11.07 -1.20
CA PHE A 123 -33.89 -10.91 -0.88
C PHE A 123 -34.26 -9.44 -0.62
N PHE A 124 -33.57 -8.76 0.30
CA PHE A 124 -33.86 -7.37 0.61
C PHE A 124 -33.52 -6.45 -0.56
N GLY A 125 -32.40 -6.72 -1.24
CA GLY A 125 -31.96 -5.95 -2.40
C GLY A 125 -33.01 -5.95 -3.52
N LEU A 126 -33.53 -7.12 -3.85
CA LEU A 126 -34.53 -7.30 -4.91
C LEU A 126 -35.92 -6.79 -4.49
N LYS A 127 -36.39 -7.16 -3.30
CA LYS A 127 -37.76 -6.82 -2.84
C LYS A 127 -37.95 -5.33 -2.55
N TYR A 128 -36.93 -4.66 -2.01
CA TYR A 128 -37.02 -3.27 -1.56
C TYR A 128 -36.29 -2.28 -2.46
N GLY A 129 -35.80 -2.71 -3.64
CA GLY A 129 -35.31 -1.80 -4.66
C GLY A 129 -33.93 -1.19 -4.41
N PHE A 130 -33.04 -1.86 -3.67
CA PHE A 130 -31.68 -1.36 -3.44
C PHE A 130 -30.79 -1.58 -4.66
N ARG A 131 -29.97 -0.58 -4.98
CA ARG A 131 -29.28 -0.55 -6.27
C ARG A 131 -28.15 -1.54 -6.40
N ASN A 132 -27.42 -1.82 -5.32
CA ASN A 132 -26.27 -2.71 -5.37
C ASN A 132 -26.47 -3.90 -4.45
N ILE A 133 -26.22 -5.11 -4.97
CA ILE A 133 -26.39 -6.37 -4.25
C ILE A 133 -25.14 -7.21 -4.43
N VAL A 134 -24.45 -7.49 -3.33
CA VAL A 134 -23.24 -8.32 -3.31
C VAL A 134 -23.52 -9.54 -2.42
N ALA A 135 -23.69 -10.70 -3.05
CA ALA A 135 -24.04 -11.94 -2.38
C ALA A 135 -22.97 -13.01 -2.63
N SER A 136 -22.30 -13.44 -1.56
CA SER A 136 -21.35 -14.56 -1.61
C SER A 136 -22.03 -15.85 -1.18
N VAL A 137 -21.94 -16.91 -1.98
CA VAL A 137 -22.46 -18.27 -1.69
C VAL A 137 -23.86 -18.30 -1.03
N PRO A 138 -24.88 -17.63 -1.59
CA PRO A 138 -26.22 -17.60 -1.00
C PRO A 138 -26.91 -18.98 -1.05
N GLN A 139 -27.81 -19.23 -0.11
CA GLN A 139 -28.76 -20.34 -0.16
C GLN A 139 -30.09 -19.88 -0.75
N PHE A 140 -30.53 -20.52 -1.83
CA PHE A 140 -31.82 -20.25 -2.47
C PHE A 140 -32.95 -21.07 -1.85
N GLN A 141 -32.69 -22.31 -1.45
CA GLN A 141 -33.66 -23.18 -0.77
C GLN A 141 -33.53 -23.00 0.75
N ILE A 142 -34.02 -21.87 1.24
CA ILE A 142 -33.88 -21.46 2.64
C ILE A 142 -34.60 -22.44 3.58
N GLY A 143 -35.82 -22.85 3.23
CA GLY A 143 -36.62 -23.79 4.01
C GLY A 143 -35.95 -25.14 4.15
N THR A 144 -35.51 -25.72 3.03
CA THR A 144 -34.77 -26.99 3.00
C THR A 144 -33.49 -26.88 3.83
N ARG A 145 -32.71 -25.80 3.65
CA ARG A 145 -31.46 -25.61 4.40
C ARG A 145 -31.69 -25.52 5.90
N VAL A 146 -32.74 -24.81 6.33
CA VAL A 146 -33.12 -24.68 7.74
C VAL A 146 -33.55 -26.03 8.31
N ALA A 147 -34.40 -26.77 7.60
CA ALA A 147 -34.90 -28.09 8.01
C ALA A 147 -33.78 -29.12 8.21
N GLU A 148 -32.80 -29.16 7.30
CA GLU A 148 -31.68 -30.12 7.36
C GLU A 148 -30.62 -29.75 8.40
N GLY A 149 -30.47 -28.46 8.69
CA GLY A 149 -29.25 -27.94 9.31
C GLY A 149 -29.40 -27.28 10.66
N ASN A 150 -30.61 -27.01 11.14
CA ASN A 150 -30.79 -26.21 12.36
C ASN A 150 -32.16 -26.43 13.05
N PRO A 151 -32.27 -27.36 14.00
CA PRO A 151 -33.51 -27.58 14.77
C PRO A 151 -34.00 -26.34 15.52
N GLU A 152 -33.10 -25.49 16.00
CA GLU A 152 -33.47 -24.25 16.70
C GLU A 152 -34.07 -23.24 15.73
N ALA A 153 -33.48 -23.06 14.55
CA ALA A 153 -34.05 -22.18 13.52
C ALA A 153 -35.35 -22.74 12.95
N VAL A 154 -35.52 -24.06 12.84
CA VAL A 154 -36.82 -24.68 12.52
C VAL A 154 -37.87 -24.24 13.53
N ARG A 155 -37.59 -24.42 14.83
CA ARG A 155 -38.52 -24.06 15.91
C ARG A 155 -38.86 -22.57 15.88
N VAL A 156 -37.87 -21.69 15.67
CA VAL A 156 -38.09 -20.24 15.68
C VAL A 156 -38.75 -19.75 14.39
N MET A 157 -38.30 -20.17 13.21
CA MET A 157 -38.81 -19.69 11.93
C MET A 157 -40.12 -20.35 11.54
N MET A 158 -40.24 -21.67 11.68
CA MET A 158 -41.39 -22.44 11.16
C MET A 158 -42.36 -22.86 12.26
N GLY A 159 -41.92 -22.89 13.53
CA GLY A 159 -42.63 -23.57 14.61
C GLY A 159 -42.50 -25.10 14.48
N GLU A 160 -43.06 -25.63 13.39
CA GLU A 160 -42.97 -27.03 12.97
C GLU A 160 -42.48 -27.13 11.52
N ALA A 161 -41.60 -28.10 11.24
CA ALA A 161 -41.04 -28.36 9.91
C ALA A 161 -42.04 -29.09 8.99
N THR A 162 -43.21 -28.50 8.75
CA THR A 162 -44.16 -29.05 7.79
C THR A 162 -43.65 -28.87 6.36
N GLU A 163 -44.02 -29.76 5.45
CA GLU A 163 -43.66 -29.59 4.03
C GLU A 163 -44.16 -28.27 3.45
N HIS A 164 -45.31 -27.77 3.92
CA HIS A 164 -45.85 -26.49 3.52
C HIS A 164 -44.91 -25.34 3.91
N ASN A 165 -44.47 -25.29 5.17
CA ASN A 165 -43.58 -24.24 5.67
C ASN A 165 -42.23 -24.25 4.96
N VAL A 166 -41.67 -25.44 4.73
CA VAL A 166 -40.43 -25.62 3.97
C VAL A 166 -40.58 -25.08 2.55
N ARG A 167 -41.65 -25.46 1.84
CA ARG A 167 -41.92 -24.99 0.47
C ARG A 167 -42.12 -23.48 0.38
N VAL A 168 -42.83 -22.88 1.34
CA VAL A 168 -43.01 -21.42 1.39
C VAL A 168 -41.67 -20.72 1.50
N LEU A 169 -40.79 -21.15 2.41
CA LEU A 169 -39.48 -20.53 2.59
C LEU A 169 -38.51 -20.80 1.41
N ASP A 170 -38.60 -21.96 0.77
CA ASP A 170 -37.82 -22.27 -0.42
C ASP A 170 -38.23 -21.44 -1.64
N SER A 171 -39.47 -20.94 -1.70
CA SER A 171 -39.96 -20.15 -2.83
C SER A 171 -39.58 -18.66 -2.73
N VAL A 172 -39.36 -18.15 -1.51
CA VAL A 172 -39.15 -16.72 -1.22
C VAL A 172 -38.12 -16.06 -2.14
N LEU A 173 -36.94 -16.67 -2.33
CA LEU A 173 -35.88 -16.07 -3.13
C LEU A 173 -35.98 -16.44 -4.63
N PRO A 174 -36.18 -17.71 -5.03
CA PRO A 174 -36.37 -18.08 -6.43
C PRO A 174 -37.52 -17.33 -7.12
N ASP A 175 -38.69 -17.22 -6.47
CA ASP A 175 -39.85 -16.53 -7.05
C ASP A 175 -39.57 -15.04 -7.23
N LEU A 176 -38.87 -14.43 -6.27
CA LEU A 176 -38.49 -13.02 -6.32
C LEU A 176 -37.55 -12.73 -7.49
N VAL A 177 -36.51 -13.55 -7.68
CA VAL A 177 -35.60 -13.43 -8.83
C VAL A 177 -36.34 -13.68 -10.14
N HIS A 178 -37.17 -14.73 -10.19
CA HIS A 178 -37.93 -15.10 -11.39
C HIS A 178 -38.94 -14.03 -11.82
N SER A 179 -39.58 -13.34 -10.87
CA SER A 179 -40.49 -12.22 -11.14
C SER A 179 -39.79 -11.04 -11.86
N GLY A 180 -38.45 -10.97 -11.79
CA GLY A 180 -37.67 -9.85 -12.27
C GLY A 180 -37.88 -8.60 -11.42
N ALA A 181 -38.06 -8.75 -10.10
CA ALA A 181 -38.07 -7.62 -9.17
C ALA A 181 -36.73 -6.85 -9.25
N ASN A 182 -36.79 -5.51 -9.23
CA ASN A 182 -35.60 -4.65 -9.27
C ASN A 182 -34.62 -4.98 -10.41
N ARG A 183 -35.12 -5.04 -11.67
CA ARG A 183 -34.30 -5.39 -12.86
C ARG A 183 -33.06 -4.53 -13.08
N SER A 184 -33.10 -3.28 -12.61
CA SER A 184 -32.00 -2.31 -12.71
C SER A 184 -30.92 -2.48 -11.63
N ALA A 185 -31.06 -3.44 -10.71
CA ALA A 185 -30.05 -3.72 -9.70
C ALA A 185 -28.73 -4.18 -10.31
N ASN A 186 -27.63 -3.73 -9.70
CA ASN A 186 -26.30 -4.27 -9.93
C ASN A 186 -26.13 -5.48 -9.00
N ILE A 187 -26.20 -6.68 -9.56
CA ILE A 187 -26.16 -7.93 -8.81
C ILE A 187 -24.80 -8.59 -9.03
N TYR A 188 -24.11 -8.88 -7.94
CA TYR A 188 -22.82 -9.56 -7.94
C TYR A 188 -22.93 -10.82 -7.10
N LEU A 189 -23.07 -11.96 -7.79
CA LEU A 189 -23.14 -13.28 -7.19
C LEU A 189 -21.75 -13.91 -7.24
N VAL A 190 -21.16 -14.11 -6.06
CA VAL A 190 -19.80 -14.66 -5.91
C VAL A 190 -19.89 -16.07 -5.33
N THR A 191 -19.34 -17.07 -6.03
CA THR A 191 -19.47 -18.49 -5.63
C THR A 191 -18.27 -19.32 -6.08
N SER A 192 -18.36 -20.65 -5.94
CA SER A 192 -17.33 -21.61 -6.31
C SER A 192 -17.96 -22.97 -6.63
N PRO A 193 -17.64 -23.60 -7.76
CA PRO A 193 -18.06 -24.98 -8.03
C PRO A 193 -17.55 -25.99 -6.98
N GLN A 194 -16.45 -25.67 -6.29
CA GLN A 194 -15.89 -26.48 -5.20
C GLN A 194 -16.66 -26.36 -3.87
N ASP A 195 -17.67 -25.49 -3.78
CA ASP A 195 -18.56 -25.42 -2.60
C ASP A 195 -19.52 -26.62 -2.61
N GLU A 196 -19.58 -27.39 -1.52
CA GLU A 196 -20.49 -28.53 -1.44
C GLU A 196 -21.98 -28.14 -1.58
N GLN A 197 -22.33 -26.88 -1.33
CA GLN A 197 -23.68 -26.35 -1.48
C GLN A 197 -23.98 -25.84 -2.91
N TYR A 198 -22.98 -25.67 -3.78
CA TYR A 198 -23.15 -24.99 -5.07
C TYR A 198 -24.21 -25.64 -5.97
N ALA A 199 -24.14 -26.95 -6.13
CA ALA A 199 -24.99 -27.71 -7.06
C ALA A 199 -26.48 -27.66 -6.67
N SER A 200 -26.80 -27.59 -5.38
CA SER A 200 -28.18 -27.51 -4.90
C SER A 200 -28.65 -26.07 -4.69
N GLN A 201 -27.78 -25.18 -4.20
CA GLN A 201 -28.17 -23.87 -3.74
C GLN A 201 -27.97 -22.75 -4.75
N VAL A 202 -27.04 -22.87 -5.70
CA VAL A 202 -26.68 -21.74 -6.59
C VAL A 202 -26.89 -22.08 -8.05
N GLU A 203 -26.29 -23.17 -8.52
CA GLU A 203 -26.29 -23.56 -9.94
C GLU A 203 -27.69 -23.57 -10.59
N PRO A 204 -28.73 -24.14 -9.96
CA PRO A 204 -30.06 -24.23 -10.58
C PRO A 204 -30.70 -22.85 -10.82
N TYR A 205 -30.29 -21.84 -10.06
CA TYR A 205 -30.95 -20.54 -10.00
C TYR A 205 -30.23 -19.44 -10.79
N VAL A 206 -28.98 -19.67 -11.22
CA VAL A 206 -28.19 -18.66 -11.96
C VAL A 206 -28.92 -18.15 -13.20
N ARG A 207 -29.63 -19.02 -13.91
CA ARG A 207 -30.36 -18.64 -15.14
C ARG A 207 -31.56 -17.72 -14.85
N LEU A 208 -32.10 -17.70 -13.63
CA LEU A 208 -33.21 -16.82 -13.29
C LEU A 208 -32.82 -15.33 -13.36
N PHE A 209 -31.53 -15.01 -13.27
CA PHE A 209 -31.06 -13.63 -13.31
C PHE A 209 -31.00 -13.01 -14.71
N GLN A 210 -31.31 -13.75 -15.78
CA GLN A 210 -31.23 -13.28 -17.17
C GLN A 210 -32.02 -11.98 -17.45
N ALA A 211 -33.07 -11.69 -16.67
CA ALA A 211 -33.87 -10.48 -16.81
C ALA A 211 -33.26 -9.23 -16.14
N HIS A 212 -32.14 -9.34 -15.41
CA HIS A 212 -31.51 -8.23 -14.71
C HIS A 212 -30.43 -7.58 -15.57
N GLU A 213 -30.45 -6.26 -15.67
CA GLU A 213 -29.64 -5.48 -16.61
C GLU A 213 -28.14 -5.53 -16.31
N ASN A 214 -27.76 -5.71 -15.04
CA ASN A 214 -26.39 -5.82 -14.59
C ASN A 214 -26.20 -7.00 -13.62
N PHE A 215 -26.46 -8.21 -14.12
CA PHE A 215 -26.11 -9.43 -13.41
C PHE A 215 -24.65 -9.83 -13.68
N ASN A 216 -23.90 -10.06 -12.59
CA ASN A 216 -22.51 -10.45 -12.59
C ASN A 216 -22.35 -11.72 -11.79
N PHE A 217 -21.76 -12.74 -12.41
CA PHE A 217 -21.51 -14.04 -11.81
C PHE A 217 -19.99 -14.27 -11.74
N VAL A 218 -19.45 -14.25 -10.54
CA VAL A 218 -18.03 -14.48 -10.29
C VAL A 218 -17.89 -15.84 -9.64
N TYR A 219 -17.27 -16.79 -10.34
CA TYR A 219 -16.99 -18.11 -9.77
C TYR A 219 -15.50 -18.31 -9.59
N ASN A 220 -15.12 -18.75 -8.39
CA ASN A 220 -13.74 -19.02 -8.02
C ASN A 220 -13.45 -20.49 -8.24
N ASP A 221 -12.45 -20.79 -9.05
CA ASP A 221 -12.06 -22.16 -9.40
C ASP A 221 -10.76 -22.57 -8.71
N SER A 222 -10.46 -21.96 -7.56
CA SER A 222 -9.27 -22.30 -6.77
C SER A 222 -9.36 -23.74 -6.29
N PRO A 223 -8.32 -24.57 -6.52
CA PRO A 223 -8.26 -25.92 -5.98
C PRO A 223 -8.08 -25.95 -4.44
N LEU A 224 -7.91 -24.78 -3.81
CA LEU A 224 -7.72 -24.63 -2.38
C LEU A 224 -9.02 -24.28 -1.64
N ILE A 225 -10.13 -24.13 -2.37
CA ILE A 225 -11.47 -24.15 -1.80
C ILE A 225 -11.84 -25.61 -1.55
N THR A 226 -12.06 -25.97 -0.29
CA THR A 226 -12.38 -27.34 0.13
C THR A 226 -13.70 -27.45 0.88
N ASP A 227 -14.33 -26.32 1.16
CA ASP A 227 -15.57 -26.23 1.94
C ASP A 227 -16.25 -24.87 1.67
N HIS A 228 -17.55 -24.81 1.98
CA HIS A 228 -18.38 -23.60 1.88
C HIS A 228 -17.77 -22.35 2.54
N GLY A 229 -17.13 -22.49 3.70
CA GLY A 229 -16.54 -21.37 4.44
C GLY A 229 -15.35 -20.74 3.71
N LYS A 230 -14.54 -21.57 3.03
CA LYS A 230 -13.37 -21.12 2.29
C LYS A 230 -13.69 -20.30 1.05
N VAL A 231 -14.85 -20.48 0.43
CA VAL A 231 -15.25 -19.72 -0.77
C VAL A 231 -15.20 -18.21 -0.51
N THR A 232 -15.79 -17.79 0.60
CA THR A 232 -15.84 -16.37 0.99
C THR A 232 -14.46 -15.85 1.39
N LEU A 233 -13.64 -16.68 2.06
CA LEU A 233 -12.28 -16.29 2.45
C LEU A 233 -11.37 -16.08 1.23
N ARG A 234 -11.45 -16.98 0.25
CA ARG A 234 -10.69 -16.90 -1.00
C ARG A 234 -11.13 -15.73 -1.88
N ASN A 235 -12.43 -15.42 -1.87
CA ASN A 235 -12.97 -14.26 -2.58
C ASN A 235 -12.88 -12.95 -1.79
N LEU A 236 -12.24 -12.92 -0.60
CA LEU A 236 -12.16 -11.70 0.20
C LEU A 236 -11.58 -10.51 -0.57
N PRO A 237 -10.46 -10.62 -1.32
CA PRO A 237 -9.94 -9.49 -2.10
C PRO A 237 -10.95 -9.01 -3.15
N THR A 238 -11.61 -9.93 -3.86
CA THR A 238 -12.65 -9.62 -4.85
C THR A 238 -13.83 -8.89 -4.24
N LEU A 239 -14.36 -9.38 -3.11
CA LEU A 239 -15.49 -8.80 -2.41
C LEU A 239 -15.16 -7.39 -1.89
N ILE A 240 -13.98 -7.21 -1.28
CA ILE A 240 -13.56 -5.90 -0.77
C ILE A 240 -13.28 -4.92 -1.92
N GLY A 241 -12.63 -5.36 -3.00
CA GLY A 241 -12.40 -4.55 -4.18
C GLY A 241 -13.71 -4.08 -4.81
N LEU A 242 -14.66 -4.99 -4.97
CA LEU A 242 -16.01 -4.69 -5.45
C LEU A 242 -16.74 -3.69 -4.55
N LEU A 243 -16.72 -3.89 -3.23
CA LEU A 243 -17.34 -2.94 -2.29
C LEU A 243 -16.71 -1.55 -2.40
N ASN A 244 -15.38 -1.44 -2.54
CA ASN A 244 -14.72 -0.16 -2.73
C ASN A 244 -15.18 0.53 -4.02
N LEU A 245 -15.30 -0.20 -5.13
CA LEU A 245 -15.81 0.35 -6.39
C LEU A 245 -17.23 0.89 -6.23
N LEU A 246 -18.12 0.09 -5.64
CA LEU A 246 -19.52 0.47 -5.43
C LEU A 246 -19.66 1.70 -4.52
N VAL A 247 -18.85 1.79 -3.46
CA VAL A 247 -18.82 2.92 -2.52
C VAL A 247 -18.36 4.23 -3.19
N GLU A 248 -17.56 4.14 -4.25
CA GLU A 248 -17.14 5.27 -5.08
C GLU A 248 -18.10 5.50 -6.28
N GLY A 249 -19.24 4.81 -6.32
CA GLY A 249 -20.24 4.96 -7.39
C GLY A 249 -19.88 4.25 -8.70
N ILE A 250 -18.86 3.39 -8.69
CA ILE A 250 -18.44 2.59 -9.84
C ILE A 250 -19.14 1.24 -9.75
N ALA A 251 -20.01 0.94 -10.72
CA ALA A 251 -20.73 -0.33 -10.81
C ALA A 251 -20.20 -1.17 -11.99
N PRO A 252 -19.25 -2.10 -11.76
CA PRO A 252 -18.70 -2.92 -12.82
C PRO A 252 -19.75 -3.80 -13.51
N ARG A 253 -19.48 -4.12 -14.78
CA ARG A 253 -20.21 -5.11 -15.58
C ARG A 253 -19.23 -6.20 -16.00
N PHE A 254 -18.97 -7.14 -15.09
CA PHE A 254 -18.12 -8.31 -15.34
C PHE A 254 -18.81 -9.34 -16.25
N GLY A 255 -20.14 -9.47 -16.16
CA GLY A 255 -20.84 -10.61 -16.75
C GLY A 255 -20.47 -11.90 -16.00
N MET A 256 -20.18 -12.98 -16.73
CA MET A 256 -19.74 -14.25 -16.16
C MET A 256 -18.21 -14.35 -16.20
N VAL A 257 -17.58 -14.34 -15.02
CA VAL A 257 -16.11 -14.37 -14.91
C VAL A 257 -15.63 -15.43 -13.94
N ARG A 258 -14.44 -15.96 -14.26
CA ARG A 258 -13.71 -16.90 -13.44
C ARG A 258 -12.55 -16.20 -12.73
N ASN A 259 -12.32 -16.53 -11.46
CA ASN A 259 -11.09 -16.14 -10.75
C ASN A 259 -10.48 -17.35 -10.01
N GLY A 260 -9.38 -17.11 -9.27
CA GLY A 260 -8.73 -18.16 -8.47
C GLY A 260 -7.83 -19.11 -9.27
N TYR A 261 -7.15 -18.62 -10.32
CA TYR A 261 -6.18 -19.37 -11.12
C TYR A 261 -4.89 -19.67 -10.34
N GLU A 262 -5.01 -20.47 -9.29
CA GLU A 262 -3.89 -20.85 -8.43
C GLU A 262 -3.29 -22.18 -8.86
N GLU A 263 -1.96 -22.24 -8.90
CA GLU A 263 -1.19 -23.43 -9.21
C GLU A 263 -0.30 -23.78 -8.01
N PRO A 264 -0.82 -24.41 -6.94
CA PRO A 264 -0.08 -24.60 -5.68
C PRO A 264 1.18 -25.47 -5.81
N LYS A 265 1.30 -26.21 -6.91
CA LYS A 265 2.42 -27.09 -7.23
C LYS A 265 3.32 -26.55 -8.36
N ARG A 266 3.15 -25.29 -8.74
CA ARG A 266 3.97 -24.67 -9.78
C ARG A 266 5.43 -24.68 -9.35
N ASP A 267 6.29 -25.13 -10.25
CA ASP A 267 7.74 -25.09 -10.02
C ASP A 267 8.23 -23.63 -10.00
N THR A 268 8.91 -23.25 -8.92
CA THR A 268 9.52 -21.92 -8.73
C THR A 268 11.03 -21.92 -8.96
N SER A 269 11.64 -23.07 -9.26
CA SER A 269 13.10 -23.23 -9.38
C SER A 269 13.75 -22.21 -10.31
N ALA A 270 13.10 -21.88 -11.43
CA ALA A 270 13.62 -20.91 -12.40
C ALA A 270 13.69 -19.48 -11.85
N ILE A 271 12.66 -19.01 -11.13
CA ILE A 271 12.68 -17.68 -10.51
C ILE A 271 13.63 -17.66 -9.31
N ASP A 272 13.71 -18.75 -8.55
CA ASP A 272 14.63 -18.88 -7.43
C ASP A 272 16.10 -18.82 -7.91
N ALA A 273 16.42 -19.48 -9.03
CA ALA A 273 17.74 -19.41 -9.67
C ALA A 273 18.04 -18.00 -10.18
N PHE A 274 17.10 -17.35 -10.86
CA PHE A 274 17.26 -15.97 -11.33
C PHE A 274 17.51 -14.99 -10.16
N LEU A 275 16.71 -15.07 -9.09
CA LEU A 275 16.87 -14.21 -7.92
C LEU A 275 18.19 -14.48 -7.18
N THR A 276 18.63 -15.73 -7.14
CA THR A 276 19.94 -16.09 -6.57
C THR A 276 21.09 -15.50 -7.39
N GLN A 277 21.06 -15.61 -8.72
CA GLN A 277 22.10 -15.10 -9.61
C GLN A 277 22.16 -13.58 -9.67
N THR A 278 21.01 -12.91 -9.54
CA THR A 278 20.90 -11.44 -9.67
C THR A 278 20.89 -10.71 -8.33
N SER A 279 20.83 -11.43 -7.20
CA SER A 279 20.94 -10.82 -5.88
C SER A 279 22.33 -10.22 -5.71
N LEU A 280 22.40 -8.89 -5.75
CA LEU A 280 23.59 -8.14 -5.41
C LEU A 280 23.89 -8.21 -3.91
N VAL A 281 22.94 -8.64 -3.06
CA VAL A 281 23.19 -8.84 -1.63
C VAL A 281 23.68 -10.26 -1.42
N GLN A 282 24.97 -10.41 -1.09
CA GLN A 282 25.53 -11.70 -0.69
C GLN A 282 25.20 -11.95 0.78
N LYS A 283 24.52 -13.07 1.05
CA LYS A 283 24.13 -13.47 2.42
C LYS A 283 25.19 -14.31 3.13
N ASP A 284 26.21 -14.77 2.41
CA ASP A 284 27.15 -15.76 2.91
C ASP A 284 28.40 -15.11 3.55
N GLU A 285 29.10 -15.88 4.39
CA GLU A 285 30.32 -15.44 5.10
C GLU A 285 31.47 -15.02 4.17
N SER A 286 31.32 -15.24 2.86
CA SER A 286 32.28 -14.84 1.82
C SER A 286 32.45 -13.32 1.69
N PHE A 287 31.45 -12.52 2.09
CA PHE A 287 31.56 -11.08 2.12
C PHE A 287 31.03 -10.48 3.44
N PRO A 288 31.90 -10.36 4.47
CA PRO A 288 31.48 -9.99 5.81
C PRO A 288 30.97 -8.55 5.87
N ARG A 289 29.95 -8.31 6.70
CA ARG A 289 29.39 -6.98 6.94
C ARG A 289 30.48 -6.01 7.46
N PRO A 290 30.40 -4.72 7.12
CA PRO A 290 31.32 -3.74 7.68
C PRO A 290 31.12 -3.64 9.20
N VAL A 291 32.23 -3.66 9.94
CA VAL A 291 32.29 -3.43 11.38
C VAL A 291 32.53 -1.95 11.62
N VAL A 292 31.74 -1.33 12.49
CA VAL A 292 31.93 0.06 12.92
C VAL A 292 32.65 0.06 14.27
N LEU A 293 33.83 0.67 14.32
CA LEU A 293 34.65 0.82 15.51
C LEU A 293 34.34 2.14 16.23
N THR A 294 34.19 3.22 15.49
CA THR A 294 33.72 4.52 16.01
C THR A 294 32.62 5.06 15.11
N PRO A 295 31.63 5.78 15.65
CA PRO A 295 31.29 5.83 17.08
C PRO A 295 30.86 4.44 17.59
N THR A 296 31.14 4.17 18.86
CA THR A 296 30.64 2.98 19.55
C THR A 296 29.13 3.09 19.78
N THR A 297 28.45 1.97 19.99
CA THR A 297 26.99 1.93 20.12
C THR A 297 26.49 2.85 21.24
N GLU A 298 25.59 3.78 20.88
CA GLU A 298 25.00 4.81 21.76
C GLU A 298 26.00 5.83 22.33
N GLU A 299 27.19 5.95 21.74
CA GLU A 299 28.20 6.95 22.14
C GLU A 299 27.68 8.39 21.96
N ARG A 300 28.06 9.28 22.89
CA ARG A 300 27.76 10.71 22.81
C ARG A 300 28.97 11.45 22.29
N VAL A 301 28.90 11.96 21.06
CA VAL A 301 30.03 12.59 20.36
C VAL A 301 29.66 14.02 19.97
N PRO A 302 30.56 15.01 20.10
CA PRO A 302 30.29 16.37 19.62
C PRO A 302 29.89 16.36 18.15
N ALA A 303 28.83 17.10 17.80
CA ALA A 303 28.23 17.09 16.47
C ALA A 303 29.24 17.37 15.32
N ASN A 304 30.26 18.19 15.58
CA ASN A 304 31.33 18.55 14.64
C ASN A 304 32.53 17.58 14.62
N MET A 305 32.53 16.54 15.46
CA MET A 305 33.65 15.59 15.60
C MET A 305 33.26 14.13 15.32
N VAL A 306 32.05 13.90 14.82
CA VAL A 306 31.58 12.54 14.51
C VAL A 306 32.35 11.98 13.31
N ARG A 307 33.22 11.01 13.61
CA ARG A 307 34.04 10.29 12.62
C ARG A 307 33.71 8.80 12.68
N PHE A 308 33.27 8.26 11.56
CA PHE A 308 33.05 6.83 11.43
C PHE A 308 34.34 6.14 11.02
N THR A 309 34.73 5.11 11.78
CA THR A 309 35.87 4.25 11.43
C THR A 309 35.48 2.80 11.58
N GLY A 310 36.16 1.92 10.84
CA GLY A 310 35.82 0.51 10.88
C GLY A 310 36.63 -0.36 9.94
N THR A 311 36.18 -1.60 9.80
CA THR A 311 36.74 -2.58 8.87
C THR A 311 35.67 -3.16 7.95
N ALA A 312 36.05 -3.53 6.72
CA ALA A 312 35.19 -4.11 5.70
C ALA A 312 36.06 -4.93 4.72
N VAL A 313 36.49 -6.12 5.13
CA VAL A 313 37.40 -6.96 4.33
C VAL A 313 36.74 -7.38 3.02
N GLY A 314 37.47 -7.26 1.90
CA GLY A 314 36.99 -7.60 0.56
C GLY A 314 36.15 -6.51 -0.12
N ALA A 315 35.88 -5.40 0.56
CA ALA A 315 35.12 -4.29 0.00
C ALA A 315 36.05 -3.25 -0.64
N VAL A 316 35.52 -2.50 -1.60
CA VAL A 316 36.16 -1.30 -2.16
C VAL A 316 35.54 -0.01 -1.62
N ARG A 317 34.32 -0.09 -1.08
CA ARG A 317 33.63 1.05 -0.47
C ARG A 317 32.68 0.65 0.64
N VAL A 318 32.45 1.56 1.58
CA VAL A 318 31.33 1.52 2.54
C VAL A 318 30.43 2.72 2.26
N SER A 319 29.12 2.49 2.18
CA SER A 319 28.16 3.55 1.88
C SER A 319 27.17 3.72 3.04
N PHE A 320 26.73 4.94 3.32
CA PHE A 320 25.97 5.32 4.53
C PHE A 320 24.60 5.93 4.19
N TRP A 321 23.56 5.51 4.93
CA TRP A 321 22.19 6.01 4.82
C TRP A 321 21.62 6.35 6.19
N GLN A 322 20.79 7.38 6.24
CA GLN A 322 19.96 7.69 7.40
C GLN A 322 18.57 8.06 6.91
N ASP A 323 17.54 7.50 7.52
CA ASP A 323 16.13 7.81 7.19
C ASP A 323 15.80 7.63 5.69
N GLY A 324 16.40 6.61 5.06
CA GLY A 324 16.23 6.32 3.63
C GLY A 324 17.03 7.20 2.68
N LYS A 325 17.78 8.20 3.18
CA LYS A 325 18.60 9.10 2.37
C LYS A 325 20.07 8.70 2.42
N HIS A 326 20.72 8.64 1.25
CA HIS A 326 22.16 8.48 1.13
C HIS A 326 22.87 9.67 1.79
N LYS A 327 23.89 9.40 2.60
CA LYS A 327 24.68 10.41 3.31
C LYS A 327 26.09 10.56 2.75
N GLY A 328 26.58 9.55 2.06
CA GLY A 328 27.92 9.52 1.49
C GLY A 328 28.50 8.12 1.50
N SER A 329 29.71 8.00 0.98
CA SER A 329 30.48 6.76 0.95
C SER A 329 31.94 7.03 1.31
N ALA A 330 32.61 6.01 1.85
CA ALA A 330 34.04 6.02 2.09
C ALA A 330 34.71 4.90 1.29
N PRO A 331 35.88 5.16 0.69
CA PRO A 331 36.70 4.09 0.13
C PRO A 331 37.22 3.18 1.25
N VAL A 332 37.41 1.91 0.92
CA VAL A 332 38.01 0.92 1.80
C VAL A 332 39.46 0.71 1.35
N ALA A 333 40.40 0.81 2.27
CA ALA A 333 41.82 0.59 2.01
C ALA A 333 42.11 -0.91 1.81
N ALA A 334 43.30 -1.22 1.25
CA ALA A 334 43.68 -2.60 0.94
C ALA A 334 43.74 -3.53 2.17
N ASP A 335 43.97 -2.97 3.37
CA ASP A 335 43.94 -3.69 4.65
C ASP A 335 42.51 -3.88 5.21
N GLY A 336 41.49 -3.42 4.48
CA GLY A 336 40.09 -3.48 4.85
C GLY A 336 39.65 -2.34 5.77
N THR A 337 40.51 -1.40 6.13
CA THR A 337 40.12 -0.26 6.98
C THR A 337 39.40 0.82 6.17
N TRP A 338 38.50 1.55 6.82
CA TRP A 338 37.79 2.67 6.20
C TRP A 338 37.53 3.77 7.20
N VAL A 339 37.43 5.00 6.69
CA VAL A 339 37.15 6.20 7.47
C VAL A 339 36.16 7.06 6.69
N TRP A 340 35.11 7.49 7.38
CA TRP A 340 34.11 8.40 6.83
C TRP A 340 33.83 9.55 7.80
N GLU A 341 33.87 10.77 7.29
CA GLU A 341 33.51 11.97 8.01
C GLU A 341 32.67 12.88 7.12
N ARG A 342 31.79 13.66 7.74
CA ARG A 342 30.97 14.63 7.03
C ARG A 342 31.63 16.00 7.12
N SER A 343 31.59 16.76 6.03
CA SER A 343 32.01 18.17 6.01
C SER A 343 31.11 19.08 6.84
N SER A 344 29.85 18.69 7.06
CA SER A 344 28.90 19.41 7.92
C SER A 344 28.66 18.67 9.24
N PRO A 345 28.57 19.40 10.38
CA PRO A 345 28.22 18.81 11.66
C PRO A 345 26.89 18.07 11.63
N TRP A 346 26.75 17.07 12.50
CA TRP A 346 25.51 16.34 12.67
C TRP A 346 24.48 17.19 13.43
N PRO A 347 23.18 17.11 13.08
CA PRO A 347 22.13 17.69 13.92
C PRO A 347 22.22 17.16 15.36
N LYS A 348 21.87 17.97 16.36
CA LYS A 348 21.84 17.50 17.75
C LYS A 348 20.76 16.42 17.92
N GLY A 349 21.10 15.31 18.57
CA GLY A 349 20.16 14.23 18.86
C GLY A 349 20.68 12.84 18.53
N ARG A 350 19.81 11.84 18.68
CA ARG A 350 20.12 10.43 18.40
C ARG A 350 20.00 10.14 16.91
N HIS A 351 21.01 9.48 16.35
CA HIS A 351 21.11 9.11 14.95
C HIS A 351 21.25 7.60 14.79
N VAL A 352 20.51 7.04 13.83
CA VAL A 352 20.61 5.63 13.41
C VAL A 352 21.07 5.60 11.96
N VAL A 353 22.35 5.31 11.75
CA VAL A 353 22.98 5.26 10.42
C VAL A 353 23.08 3.81 9.97
N ARG A 354 22.55 3.51 8.79
CA ARG A 354 22.67 2.21 8.14
C ARG A 354 23.78 2.25 7.11
N LEU A 355 24.70 1.30 7.15
CA LEU A 355 25.78 1.19 6.18
C LEU A 355 25.87 -0.21 5.58
N PHE A 356 26.50 -0.31 4.41
CA PHE A 356 26.90 -1.58 3.81
C PHE A 356 28.22 -1.41 3.08
N ALA A 357 28.93 -2.52 2.93
CA ALA A 357 30.13 -2.57 2.13
C ALA A 357 29.80 -3.09 0.73
N ALA A 358 30.51 -2.60 -0.28
CA ALA A 358 30.41 -3.10 -1.65
C ALA A 358 31.78 -3.48 -2.20
N ASP A 359 31.85 -4.59 -2.93
CA ASP A 359 33.05 -5.07 -3.61
C ASP A 359 33.24 -4.44 -5.00
N ALA A 360 34.30 -4.83 -5.72
CA ALA A 360 34.61 -4.33 -7.05
C ALA A 360 33.56 -4.70 -8.12
N ASN A 361 32.76 -5.74 -7.88
CA ASN A 361 31.68 -6.20 -8.77
C ASN A 361 30.31 -5.64 -8.37
N ASN A 362 30.27 -4.68 -7.43
CA ASN A 362 29.07 -4.09 -6.83
C ASN A 362 28.18 -5.07 -6.04
N TYR A 363 28.69 -6.23 -5.64
CA TYR A 363 28.04 -7.02 -4.60
C TYR A 363 28.09 -6.26 -3.29
N GLN A 364 27.00 -6.33 -2.54
CA GLN A 364 26.75 -5.59 -1.31
C GLN A 364 26.60 -6.56 -0.14
N THR A 365 27.06 -6.14 1.02
CA THR A 365 26.72 -6.82 2.27
C THR A 365 25.28 -6.51 2.67
N GLU A 366 24.75 -7.29 3.60
CA GLU A 366 23.62 -6.84 4.41
C GLU A 366 23.97 -5.56 5.20
N ARG A 367 22.93 -4.85 5.68
CA ARG A 367 23.11 -3.55 6.35
C ARG A 367 23.56 -3.72 7.80
N THR A 368 24.56 -2.94 8.20
CA THR A 368 24.96 -2.73 9.60
C THR A 368 24.35 -1.44 10.11
N GLU A 369 23.82 -1.42 11.33
CA GLU A 369 23.34 -0.21 11.98
C GLU A 369 24.40 0.31 12.96
N ALA A 370 24.71 1.59 12.86
CA ALA A 370 25.52 2.34 13.82
C ALA A 370 24.64 3.41 14.48
N VAL A 371 24.59 3.38 15.81
CA VAL A 371 23.73 4.28 16.60
C VAL A 371 24.62 5.12 17.49
N PHE A 372 24.41 6.44 17.47
CA PHE A 372 25.14 7.39 18.31
C PHE A 372 24.27 8.62 18.61
N THR A 373 24.69 9.44 19.57
CA THR A 373 24.02 10.70 19.90
C THR A 373 24.97 11.87 19.66
N ALA A 374 24.63 12.73 18.72
CA ALA A 374 25.33 13.99 18.49
C ALA A 374 24.95 15.00 19.60
N VAL A 375 25.96 15.48 20.32
CA VAL A 375 25.81 16.53 21.35
C VAL A 375 26.33 17.87 20.83
N GLU A 376 26.35 18.90 21.66
CA GLU A 376 26.83 20.23 21.28
C GLU A 376 28.25 20.20 20.69
N ASN A 377 28.51 21.09 19.74
CA ASN A 377 29.81 21.21 19.10
C ASN A 377 30.88 21.46 20.17
N ALA A 378 32.01 20.80 20.03
CA ALA A 378 33.17 21.12 20.85
C ALA A 378 33.69 22.51 20.42
N SER A 379 33.71 23.46 21.36
CA SER A 379 34.35 24.76 21.19
C SER A 379 35.87 24.59 21.26
N ALA A 380 36.59 25.03 20.23
CA ALA A 380 38.04 25.10 20.30
C ALA A 380 38.44 26.18 21.34
N SER A 381 39.14 25.79 22.41
CA SER A 381 39.84 26.75 23.25
C SER A 381 41.05 27.28 22.48
N LEU A 382 40.93 28.50 21.94
CA LEU A 382 42.05 29.23 21.40
C LEU A 382 42.98 29.64 22.57
N PRO A 383 44.31 29.48 22.47
CA PRO A 383 45.22 30.09 23.43
C PRO A 383 45.15 31.62 23.31
N GLU A 384 45.21 32.32 24.45
CA GLU A 384 45.32 33.79 24.50
C GLU A 384 46.51 34.25 23.66
N TYR A 385 46.24 35.13 22.68
CA TYR A 385 47.26 35.77 21.85
C TYR A 385 47.33 37.26 22.19
N ASP A 386 48.52 37.70 22.58
CA ASP A 386 48.92 39.09 22.81
C ASP A 386 49.02 39.83 21.46
N PRO A 387 48.46 41.04 21.26
CA PRO A 387 48.28 41.58 19.92
C PRO A 387 49.57 42.20 19.37
N ALA A 388 50.11 41.60 18.30
CA ALA A 388 51.07 42.23 17.39
C ALA A 388 50.35 43.09 16.33
N PRO A 389 50.99 44.15 15.79
CA PRO A 389 50.29 45.20 15.06
C PRO A 389 49.83 44.78 13.67
N ALA A 390 48.74 45.40 13.23
CA ALA A 390 48.02 45.07 11.99
C ALA A 390 48.90 45.15 10.73
N PRO A 391 48.85 44.14 9.83
CA PRO A 391 49.41 44.27 8.50
C PRO A 391 48.46 45.06 7.59
N MET A 392 49.03 45.92 6.75
CA MET A 392 48.33 46.73 5.76
C MET A 392 47.53 45.86 4.76
N PRO A 393 46.40 46.36 4.23
CA PRO A 393 45.58 45.60 3.29
C PRO A 393 46.33 45.40 1.97
N ARG A 394 46.62 44.14 1.63
CA ARG A 394 47.00 43.74 0.27
C ARG A 394 45.72 43.68 -0.57
N PRO A 395 45.70 44.18 -1.82
CA PRO A 395 44.52 44.06 -2.66
C PRO A 395 44.17 42.58 -2.86
N ALA A 396 42.94 42.18 -2.50
CA ALA A 396 42.41 40.86 -2.78
C ALA A 396 42.39 40.66 -4.30
N GLN A 397 43.18 39.71 -4.81
CA GLN A 397 42.99 39.24 -6.17
C GLN A 397 41.64 38.54 -6.24
N ARG A 398 40.75 39.03 -7.12
CA ARG A 398 39.45 38.40 -7.34
C ARG A 398 39.67 37.16 -8.21
N LEU A 399 39.58 35.97 -7.62
CA LEU A 399 39.54 34.72 -8.36
C LEU A 399 38.30 34.68 -9.25
N VAL A 400 38.48 34.22 -10.49
CA VAL A 400 37.39 34.04 -11.46
C VAL A 400 37.30 32.56 -11.78
N LEU A 401 36.10 31.99 -11.64
CA LEU A 401 35.77 30.64 -12.05
C LEU A 401 34.88 30.69 -13.30
N SER A 402 35.22 29.92 -14.32
CA SER A 402 34.40 29.70 -15.51
C SER A 402 34.17 28.21 -15.69
N VAL A 403 32.92 27.81 -15.89
CA VAL A 403 32.52 26.42 -16.19
C VAL A 403 32.14 26.35 -17.66
N THR A 404 32.79 25.48 -18.42
CA THR A 404 32.59 25.30 -19.87
C THR A 404 31.81 24.03 -20.21
N ALA A 405 31.76 23.07 -19.30
CA ALA A 405 30.95 21.86 -19.42
C ALA A 405 30.42 21.44 -18.04
N PRO A 406 29.15 21.01 -17.93
CA PRO A 406 28.08 21.18 -18.92
C PRO A 406 27.79 22.67 -19.19
N ALA A 407 27.28 22.99 -20.37
CA ALA A 407 26.77 24.33 -20.64
C ALA A 407 25.49 24.59 -19.81
N ALA A 408 25.24 25.85 -19.45
CA ALA A 408 24.05 26.21 -18.68
C ALA A 408 22.77 25.75 -19.42
N HIS A 409 21.93 25.01 -18.71
CA HIS A 409 20.70 24.37 -19.18
C HIS A 409 20.88 23.31 -20.27
N GLN A 410 22.09 22.76 -20.42
CA GLN A 410 22.34 21.68 -21.36
C GLN A 410 21.55 20.42 -20.98
N GLN A 411 20.97 19.77 -21.99
CA GLN A 411 20.38 18.44 -21.85
C GLN A 411 21.45 17.37 -22.11
N LEU A 412 21.69 16.50 -21.14
CA LEU A 412 22.69 15.44 -21.24
C LEU A 412 22.01 14.07 -21.40
N PRO A 413 22.38 13.27 -22.42
CA PRO A 413 21.87 11.92 -22.60
C PRO A 413 22.63 10.95 -21.70
N GLY A 414 21.92 10.33 -20.77
CA GLY A 414 22.47 9.28 -19.91
C GLY A 414 23.14 9.78 -18.62
N PRO A 415 23.44 8.87 -17.69
CA PRO A 415 23.66 9.21 -16.29
C PRO A 415 25.09 9.70 -15.94
N ALA A 416 26.01 9.75 -16.90
CA ALA A 416 27.39 10.17 -16.65
C ALA A 416 27.57 11.67 -16.98
N VAL A 417 27.87 12.48 -15.97
CA VAL A 417 28.07 13.93 -16.11
C VAL A 417 29.48 14.29 -15.63
N GLY A 418 30.26 14.93 -16.51
CA GLY A 418 31.56 15.51 -16.16
C GLY A 418 31.51 17.04 -16.21
N PHE A 419 32.32 17.68 -15.37
CA PHE A 419 32.46 19.13 -15.30
C PHE A 419 33.85 19.56 -15.78
N ALA A 420 33.94 20.65 -16.52
CA ALA A 420 35.22 21.22 -16.95
C ALA A 420 35.15 22.74 -17.03
N GLY A 421 36.30 23.39 -16.90
CA GLY A 421 36.38 24.85 -16.97
C GLY A 421 37.77 25.42 -16.71
N TYR A 422 37.80 26.70 -16.40
CA TYR A 422 39.02 27.48 -16.13
C TYR A 422 38.89 28.27 -14.83
N ALA A 423 39.95 28.25 -14.01
CA ALA A 423 40.08 29.03 -12.79
C ALA A 423 41.55 29.47 -12.56
N PRO A 424 42.07 30.43 -13.35
CA PRO A 424 43.46 30.88 -13.21
C PRO A 424 43.76 31.41 -11.81
N GLY A 425 44.85 30.93 -11.20
CA GLY A 425 45.28 31.32 -9.86
C GLY A 425 44.63 30.53 -8.71
N ALA A 426 43.65 29.66 -8.99
CA ALA A 426 43.13 28.71 -8.02
C ALA A 426 43.99 27.43 -7.98
N VAL A 427 43.94 26.71 -6.86
CA VAL A 427 44.55 25.38 -6.72
C VAL A 427 43.51 24.25 -6.74
N ARG A 428 42.25 24.57 -6.44
CA ARG A 428 41.13 23.61 -6.51
C ARG A 428 39.80 24.28 -6.82
N VAL A 429 38.84 23.46 -7.26
CA VAL A 429 37.42 23.81 -7.41
C VAL A 429 36.58 22.86 -6.56
N ASP A 430 35.71 23.41 -5.72
CA ASP A 430 34.79 22.66 -4.87
C ASP A 430 33.36 22.74 -5.46
N PHE A 431 32.62 21.62 -5.45
CA PHE A 431 31.28 21.49 -6.04
C PHE A 431 30.24 21.15 -4.98
N GLN A 432 29.04 21.72 -5.10
CA GLN A 432 27.88 21.41 -4.26
C GLN A 432 26.57 21.40 -5.07
N GLU A 433 25.52 20.77 -4.55
CA GLU A 433 24.16 20.90 -5.09
C GLU A 433 23.17 21.02 -3.91
N GLY A 434 22.32 22.05 -3.92
CA GLY A 434 21.39 22.32 -2.81
C GLY A 434 22.09 22.52 -1.45
N GLY A 435 23.32 23.04 -1.46
CA GLY A 435 24.16 23.21 -0.26
C GLY A 435 24.86 21.94 0.25
N ALA A 436 24.74 20.79 -0.44
CA ALA A 436 25.46 19.57 -0.11
C ALA A 436 26.72 19.43 -0.98
N ALA A 437 27.89 19.24 -0.35
CA ALA A 437 29.14 19.04 -1.07
C ALA A 437 29.11 17.76 -1.91
N LEU A 438 29.47 17.88 -3.18
CA LEU A 438 29.54 16.77 -4.14
C LEU A 438 30.97 16.25 -4.28
N GLY A 439 31.96 17.14 -4.33
CA GLY A 439 33.36 16.76 -4.51
C GLY A 439 34.26 17.97 -4.73
N THR A 440 35.53 17.69 -5.00
CA THR A 440 36.56 18.69 -5.29
C THR A 440 37.45 18.19 -6.43
N CYS A 441 38.02 19.10 -7.22
CA CYS A 441 39.02 18.79 -8.22
C CYS A 441 40.19 19.77 -8.18
N GLU A 442 41.39 19.31 -8.53
CA GLU A 442 42.57 20.17 -8.60
C GLU A 442 42.56 21.01 -9.88
N VAL A 443 43.06 22.24 -9.77
CA VAL A 443 43.27 23.14 -10.91
C VAL A 443 44.72 22.98 -11.38
N ARG A 444 44.90 22.74 -12.68
CA ARG A 444 46.21 22.58 -13.30
C ARG A 444 46.94 23.93 -13.36
N ALA A 445 48.25 23.87 -13.57
CA ALA A 445 49.09 25.07 -13.64
C ALA A 445 48.69 26.07 -14.75
N ASP A 446 48.01 25.59 -15.81
CA ASP A 446 47.46 26.43 -16.89
C ASP A 446 46.07 27.02 -16.55
N GLY A 447 45.57 26.77 -15.35
CA GLY A 447 44.26 27.20 -14.87
C GLY A 447 43.10 26.31 -15.33
N SER A 448 43.35 25.25 -16.10
CA SER A 448 42.29 24.30 -16.52
C SER A 448 41.97 23.31 -15.39
N TRP A 449 40.71 22.89 -15.32
CA TRP A 449 40.28 21.84 -14.40
C TRP A 449 39.24 20.95 -15.06
N MET A 450 39.19 19.70 -14.61
CA MET A 450 38.22 18.71 -15.05
C MET A 450 37.86 17.82 -13.88
N TRP A 451 36.57 17.58 -13.69
CA TRP A 451 36.04 16.77 -12.63
C TRP A 451 35.06 15.75 -13.20
N GLU A 452 35.40 14.48 -13.04
CA GLU A 452 34.51 13.36 -13.34
C GLU A 452 34.09 12.73 -12.01
N PRO A 453 32.84 12.96 -11.57
CA PRO A 453 32.34 12.47 -10.29
C PRO A 453 32.42 10.94 -10.14
N GLY A 454 32.40 10.21 -11.25
CA GLY A 454 32.48 8.74 -11.26
C GLY A 454 31.20 8.03 -10.78
N TRP A 455 30.12 8.77 -10.52
CA TRP A 455 28.80 8.23 -10.19
C TRP A 455 27.76 8.52 -11.27
N ALA A 456 26.71 7.70 -11.28
CA ALA A 456 25.52 7.89 -12.10
C ALA A 456 24.59 8.93 -11.46
N TRP A 457 24.22 9.94 -12.22
CA TRP A 457 23.26 10.97 -11.83
C TRP A 457 21.82 10.53 -12.13
N ASN A 458 20.85 11.02 -11.35
CA ASN A 458 19.44 10.69 -11.53
C ASN A 458 18.83 11.47 -12.70
N GLN A 459 17.72 10.99 -13.25
CA GLN A 459 16.97 11.74 -14.25
C GLN A 459 16.35 13.00 -13.62
N GLY A 460 16.35 14.10 -14.37
CA GLY A 460 15.69 15.36 -13.98
C GLY A 460 16.62 16.56 -14.04
N ASP A 461 16.14 17.67 -13.49
CA ASP A 461 16.88 18.93 -13.42
C ASP A 461 17.87 18.91 -12.25
N HIS A 462 19.07 19.39 -12.53
CA HIS A 462 20.19 19.50 -11.60
C HIS A 462 20.71 20.93 -11.53
N PHE A 463 21.12 21.34 -10.34
CA PHE A 463 21.59 22.69 -10.03
C PHE A 463 22.88 22.61 -9.22
N VAL A 464 24.01 22.42 -9.92
CA VAL A 464 25.32 22.32 -9.30
C VAL A 464 25.93 23.71 -9.15
N GLU A 465 26.52 24.01 -8.01
CA GLU A 465 27.26 25.23 -7.74
C GLU A 465 28.75 24.89 -7.55
N ALA A 466 29.63 25.70 -8.12
CA ALA A 466 31.07 25.52 -8.03
C ALA A 466 31.77 26.78 -7.49
N ILE A 467 32.86 26.61 -6.77
CA ILE A 467 33.69 27.68 -6.21
C ILE A 467 35.17 27.36 -6.37
N ALA A 468 35.98 28.33 -6.79
CA ALA A 468 37.43 28.17 -6.91
C ALA A 468 38.14 28.72 -5.67
N VAL A 469 39.19 28.03 -5.21
CA VAL A 469 39.97 28.39 -4.02
C VAL A 469 41.46 28.42 -4.35
N ASP A 470 42.17 29.47 -3.95
CA ASP A 470 43.63 29.58 -4.11
C ASP A 470 44.43 28.91 -2.98
N ALA A 471 45.76 28.89 -3.12
CA ALA A 471 46.67 28.27 -2.14
C ALA A 471 46.63 28.91 -0.74
N VAL A 472 46.12 30.15 -0.63
CA VAL A 472 46.07 30.93 0.61
C VAL A 472 44.65 30.94 1.21
N GLY A 473 43.69 30.31 0.53
CA GLY A 473 42.30 30.15 0.98
C GLY A 473 41.35 31.25 0.54
N ASN A 474 41.74 32.14 -0.38
CA ASN A 474 40.77 33.06 -0.98
C ASN A 474 39.84 32.29 -1.93
N ALA A 475 38.57 32.69 -1.98
CA ALA A 475 37.56 32.00 -2.77
C ALA A 475 36.91 32.93 -3.82
N SER A 476 36.51 32.37 -4.96
CA SER A 476 35.66 33.05 -5.93
C SER A 476 34.21 33.16 -5.43
N PRO A 477 33.34 33.96 -6.08
CA PRO A 477 31.90 33.76 -5.96
C PRO A 477 31.47 32.36 -6.43
N TRP A 478 30.34 31.88 -5.91
CA TRP A 478 29.69 30.66 -6.40
C TRP A 478 29.19 30.84 -7.83
N THR A 479 29.44 29.84 -8.67
CA THR A 479 28.97 29.78 -10.06
C THR A 479 27.99 28.63 -10.21
N ALA A 480 26.74 28.93 -10.56
CA ALA A 480 25.70 27.94 -10.78
C ALA A 480 25.77 27.34 -12.20
N VAL A 481 25.58 26.03 -12.28
CA VAL A 481 25.67 25.19 -13.47
C VAL A 481 24.38 24.34 -13.54
N PRO A 482 23.27 24.92 -14.01
CA PRO A 482 22.04 24.16 -14.20
C PRO A 482 22.17 23.23 -15.42
N PHE A 483 21.67 22.01 -15.36
CA PHE A 483 21.57 21.08 -16.50
C PHE A 483 20.43 20.07 -16.28
N THR A 484 19.98 19.42 -17.34
CA THR A 484 18.88 18.43 -17.27
C THR A 484 19.35 17.08 -17.80
N LEU A 485 19.12 16.01 -17.04
CA LEU A 485 19.37 14.65 -17.48
C LEU A 485 18.12 14.05 -18.08
N ILE A 486 18.24 13.65 -19.36
CA ILE A 486 17.18 12.97 -20.09
C ILE A 486 17.57 11.50 -20.32
N MET A 487 16.67 10.60 -19.96
CA MET A 487 16.72 9.22 -20.40
C MET A 487 16.04 9.16 -21.77
N ASN A 488 16.77 8.85 -22.83
CA ASN A 488 16.13 8.38 -24.04
C ASN A 488 15.45 7.05 -23.70
N SER A 489 14.14 7.08 -23.48
CA SER A 489 13.32 5.88 -23.59
C SER A 489 13.44 5.37 -25.02
N TYR A 490 13.66 4.07 -25.15
CA TYR A 490 13.69 3.33 -26.41
C TYR A 490 12.62 3.79 -27.41
N PRO A 491 12.92 3.91 -28.72
CA PRO A 491 11.88 3.96 -29.74
C PRO A 491 11.33 2.54 -29.97
N VAL A 492 10.02 2.36 -29.78
CA VAL A 492 9.23 1.30 -30.43
C VAL A 492 7.86 1.94 -30.72
N PRO A 493 7.31 1.93 -31.96
CA PRO A 493 7.26 0.76 -32.85
C PRO A 493 7.49 1.03 -34.35
N ALA A 494 8.07 0.05 -35.04
CA ALA A 494 7.86 -0.10 -36.48
C ALA A 494 7.34 -1.50 -36.79
N GLN A 495 6.07 -1.51 -37.19
CA GLN A 495 5.35 -2.51 -37.96
C GLN A 495 4.92 -3.82 -37.28
N GLY A 496 3.59 -3.94 -37.21
CA GLY A 496 2.87 -5.14 -36.86
C GLY A 496 1.37 -4.87 -36.89
N ALA A 497 0.87 -4.37 -38.02
CA ALA A 497 -0.55 -4.31 -38.28
C ALA A 497 -1.12 -5.73 -38.24
N PHE A 498 -1.88 -6.07 -37.20
CA PHE A 498 -2.93 -7.07 -37.32
C PHE A 498 -4.19 -6.52 -36.67
N PHE A 499 -5.05 -6.02 -37.55
CA PHE A 499 -6.49 -6.11 -37.38
C PHE A 499 -6.87 -7.57 -37.08
N ASN A 500 -7.65 -7.79 -36.03
CA ASN A 500 -8.80 -8.68 -36.20
C ASN A 500 -9.96 -8.25 -35.28
N PRO A 501 -11.08 -7.76 -35.84
CA PRO A 501 -12.33 -7.61 -35.13
C PRO A 501 -13.08 -8.95 -35.18
N ARG A 502 -13.18 -9.63 -34.03
CA ARG A 502 -14.22 -10.62 -33.67
C ARG A 502 -13.76 -11.34 -32.41
N TYR A 503 -14.27 -10.89 -31.26
CA TYR A 503 -15.05 -11.65 -30.27
C TYR A 503 -15.32 -10.76 -29.07
#